data_AF-A0A2V7TYH7-F1
#
_entry.id   AF-A0A2V7TYH7-F1
#
_cell.length_a   1.000
_cell.length_b   1.000
_cell.length_c   1.000
_cell.angle_alpha   90.00
_cell.angle_beta   90.00
_cell.angle_gamma   90.00
#
_symmetry.space_group_name_H-M   'P 1'
#
loop_
_entity.id
_entity.type
_entity.pdbx_description
1 polymer ?
#
loop_
_entity_poly.entity_id
_entity_poly.type
_entity_poly.pdbx_seq_one_letter_code
_entity_poly.pdbx_strand_id
1 'polypeptide(L)'
;MTDPDETALMLQLESEGVVLRARIDGRQTWCDRRLLARIHRYTLERLRKEIEPVTASQFLRFLACWQHADGEHRLEGPRGVAAVVAKLAGFEVPAAAWEASVLPARVRAYKREWLDQVTLSGEVMWGRLWGAGAAPIRRTPVCLFPREEAASWSALAALAAPAPAPTGAAAEVQAALLRRRSRKGWPRSSPRAARPATASAACGCWSCRHGGAGRRA
;
A
#
# COMPACT_ATOMS: atom_id res chain seq x y z
N MET A 1 -53.75 2.08 0.80
CA MET A 1 -54.49 2.10 2.07
C MET A 1 -54.76 0.64 2.37
N THR A 2 -53.80 -0.03 3.00
CA THR A 2 -53.89 -1.48 3.31
C THR A 2 -54.94 -1.68 4.38
N ASP A 3 -55.73 -2.73 4.22
CA ASP A 3 -56.81 -3.11 5.13
C ASP A 3 -56.23 -3.40 6.53
N PRO A 4 -56.85 -2.96 7.64
CA PRO A 4 -56.41 -3.33 9.00
C PRO A 4 -56.23 -4.83 9.20
N ASP A 5 -57.08 -5.67 8.60
CA ASP A 5 -56.97 -7.13 8.68
C ASP A 5 -55.74 -7.68 7.93
N GLU A 6 -55.41 -7.11 6.76
CA GLU A 6 -54.20 -7.44 6.01
C GLU A 6 -52.93 -7.10 6.81
N THR A 7 -52.95 -5.99 7.55
CA THR A 7 -51.81 -5.58 8.38
C THR A 7 -51.60 -6.54 9.56
N ALA A 8 -52.67 -7.02 10.18
CA ALA A 8 -52.60 -8.02 11.25
C ALA A 8 -52.04 -9.36 10.75
N LEU A 9 -52.48 -9.81 9.56
CA LEU A 9 -51.94 -11.00 8.89
C LEU A 9 -50.44 -10.89 8.60
N MET A 10 -49.98 -9.74 8.10
CA MET A 10 -48.55 -9.53 7.82
C MET A 10 -47.69 -9.53 9.09
N LEU A 11 -48.20 -8.98 10.20
CA LEU A 11 -47.52 -9.03 11.50
C LEU A 11 -47.42 -10.45 12.05
N GLN A 12 -48.46 -11.27 11.87
CA GLN A 12 -48.41 -12.68 12.24
C GLN A 12 -47.36 -13.42 11.40
N LEU A 13 -47.36 -13.26 10.07
CA LEU A 13 -46.38 -13.87 9.17
C LEU A 13 -44.94 -13.41 9.45
N GLU A 14 -44.75 -12.18 9.95
CA GLU A 14 -43.45 -11.68 10.42
C GLU A 14 -43.01 -12.40 11.70
N SER A 15 -43.91 -12.63 12.65
CA SER A 15 -43.63 -13.39 13.87
C SER A 15 -43.27 -14.85 13.58
N GLU A 16 -43.88 -15.44 12.56
CA GLU A 16 -43.57 -16.78 12.04
C GLU A 16 -42.29 -16.81 11.19
N GLY A 17 -41.75 -15.63 10.84
CA GLY A 17 -40.50 -15.47 10.09
C GLY A 17 -40.61 -15.73 8.59
N VAL A 18 -41.82 -15.74 8.04
CA VAL A 18 -42.09 -15.93 6.60
C VAL A 18 -41.81 -14.65 5.83
N VAL A 19 -42.25 -13.51 6.37
CA VAL A 19 -42.02 -12.18 5.79
C VAL A 19 -41.15 -11.31 6.70
N LEU A 20 -40.63 -10.22 6.15
CA LEU A 20 -39.92 -9.17 6.89
C LEU A 20 -40.30 -7.80 6.34
N ARG A 21 -40.26 -6.78 7.20
CA ARG A 21 -40.38 -5.38 6.76
C ARG A 21 -39.09 -4.92 6.09
N ALA A 22 -39.20 -4.48 4.86
CA ALA A 22 -38.13 -3.84 4.11
C ALA A 22 -38.49 -2.38 3.81
N ARG A 23 -37.50 -1.60 3.37
CA ARG A 23 -37.70 -0.26 2.85
C ARG A 23 -37.13 -0.17 1.45
N ILE A 24 -38.01 0.02 0.47
CA ILE A 24 -37.68 0.07 -0.95
C ILE A 24 -38.17 1.43 -1.46
N ASP A 25 -37.30 2.20 -2.11
CA ASP A 25 -37.58 3.56 -2.60
C ASP A 25 -38.18 4.49 -1.53
N GLY A 26 -37.68 4.38 -0.29
CA GLY A 26 -38.14 5.18 0.85
C GLY A 26 -39.50 4.75 1.42
N ARG A 27 -40.19 3.78 0.82
CA ARG A 27 -41.48 3.25 1.26
C ARG A 27 -41.31 1.95 2.03
N GLN A 28 -42.12 1.77 3.06
CA GLN A 28 -42.12 0.53 3.82
C GLN A 28 -42.93 -0.54 3.09
N THR A 29 -42.34 -1.71 2.92
CA THR A 29 -42.91 -2.84 2.19
C THR A 29 -42.68 -4.14 2.94
N TRP A 30 -43.48 -5.16 2.64
CA TRP A 30 -43.30 -6.52 3.13
C TRP A 30 -42.57 -7.35 2.08
N CYS A 31 -41.61 -8.17 2.51
CA CYS A 31 -40.84 -9.04 1.61
C CYS A 31 -40.82 -10.46 2.16
N ASP A 32 -40.99 -11.45 1.28
CA ASP A 32 -40.75 -12.85 1.62
C ASP A 32 -39.27 -13.05 1.97
N ARG A 33 -39.01 -13.60 3.17
CA ARG A 33 -37.66 -13.77 3.69
C ARG A 33 -36.84 -14.76 2.87
N ARG A 34 -37.46 -15.85 2.39
CA ARG A 34 -36.77 -16.91 1.63
C ARG A 34 -36.45 -16.44 0.21
N LEU A 35 -37.37 -15.71 -0.42
CA LEU A 35 -37.16 -15.12 -1.74
C LEU A 35 -36.04 -14.08 -1.68
N LEU A 36 -36.07 -13.17 -0.71
CA LEU A 36 -35.03 -12.16 -0.54
C LEU A 36 -33.65 -12.78 -0.30
N ALA A 37 -33.56 -13.81 0.56
CA ALA A 37 -32.31 -14.52 0.81
C ALA A 37 -31.78 -15.22 -0.46
N ARG A 38 -32.66 -15.79 -1.29
CA ARG A 38 -32.30 -16.42 -2.56
C ARG A 38 -31.80 -15.39 -3.57
N ILE A 39 -32.49 -14.26 -3.72
CA ILE A 39 -32.06 -13.14 -4.59
C ILE A 39 -30.69 -12.64 -4.13
N HIS A 40 -30.52 -12.38 -2.83
CA HIS A 40 -29.25 -11.91 -2.28
C HIS A 40 -28.09 -12.87 -2.57
N ARG A 41 -28.30 -14.18 -2.36
CA ARG A 41 -27.31 -15.21 -2.67
C ARG A 41 -26.94 -15.22 -4.15
N TYR A 42 -27.91 -15.21 -5.05
CA TYR A 42 -27.63 -15.19 -6.49
C TYR A 42 -26.89 -13.93 -6.93
N THR A 43 -27.26 -12.77 -6.38
CA THR A 43 -26.52 -11.52 -6.62
C THR A 43 -25.08 -11.64 -6.15
N LEU A 44 -24.84 -12.15 -4.94
CA LEU A 44 -23.49 -12.34 -4.41
C LEU A 44 -22.68 -13.36 -5.23
N GLU A 45 -23.29 -14.47 -5.65
CA GLU A 45 -22.63 -15.48 -6.49
C GLU A 45 -22.27 -14.92 -7.86
N ARG A 46 -23.14 -14.11 -8.47
CA ARG A 46 -22.84 -13.42 -9.73
C ARG A 46 -21.69 -12.43 -9.56
N LEU A 47 -21.75 -11.58 -8.53
CA LEU A 47 -20.69 -10.62 -8.23
C LEU A 47 -19.36 -11.31 -7.91
N ARG A 48 -19.37 -12.45 -7.22
CA ARG A 48 -18.16 -13.24 -6.96
C ARG A 48 -17.57 -13.83 -8.23
N LYS A 49 -18.41 -14.33 -9.15
CA LYS A 49 -17.96 -14.82 -10.47
C LYS A 49 -17.42 -13.69 -11.36
N GLU A 50 -17.91 -12.46 -11.20
CA GLU A 50 -17.35 -11.27 -11.85
C GLU A 50 -15.96 -10.89 -11.29
N ILE A 51 -15.59 -11.41 -10.10
CA ILE A 51 -14.29 -11.19 -9.42
C ILE A 51 -13.55 -12.53 -9.28
N GLU A 52 -13.65 -13.41 -10.28
CA GLU A 52 -12.91 -14.68 -10.26
C GLU A 52 -11.38 -14.42 -10.24
N PRO A 53 -10.61 -15.08 -9.37
CA PRO A 53 -9.16 -14.90 -9.30
C PRO A 53 -8.51 -15.21 -10.65
N VAL A 54 -7.80 -14.21 -11.18
CA VAL A 54 -6.98 -14.39 -12.38
C VAL A 54 -5.82 -15.34 -12.10
N THR A 55 -5.35 -16.04 -13.14
CA THR A 55 -4.15 -16.87 -13.02
C THR A 55 -2.95 -16.01 -12.59
N ALA A 56 -1.98 -16.61 -11.88
CA ALA A 56 -0.77 -15.90 -11.48
C ALA A 56 -0.04 -15.27 -12.67
N SER A 57 -0.02 -15.94 -13.83
CA SER A 57 0.59 -15.43 -15.06
C SER A 57 -0.13 -14.19 -15.60
N GLN A 58 -1.46 -14.15 -15.56
CA GLN A 58 -2.24 -12.98 -15.97
C GLN A 58 -2.01 -11.81 -15.00
N PHE A 59 -1.98 -12.08 -13.70
CA PHE A 59 -1.70 -11.06 -12.70
C PHE A 59 -0.30 -10.46 -12.85
N LEU A 60 0.73 -11.30 -13.07
CA LEU A 60 2.10 -10.82 -13.30
C LEU A 60 2.21 -9.98 -14.57
N ARG A 61 1.55 -10.37 -15.66
CA ARG A 61 1.49 -9.57 -16.89
C ARG A 61 0.81 -8.22 -16.64
N PHE A 62 -0.33 -8.23 -15.95
CA PHE A 62 -1.01 -7.01 -15.55
C PHE A 62 -0.09 -6.10 -14.73
N LEU A 63 0.62 -6.62 -13.73
CA LEU A 63 1.56 -5.84 -12.93
C LEU A 63 2.70 -5.27 -13.77
N ALA A 64 3.26 -6.06 -14.70
CA ALA A 64 4.32 -5.59 -15.58
C ALA A 64 3.86 -4.42 -16.46
N CYS A 65 2.68 -4.51 -17.06
CA CYS A 65 2.06 -3.41 -17.81
C CYS A 65 1.74 -2.21 -16.91
N TRP A 66 1.08 -2.45 -15.77
CA TRP A 66 0.61 -1.43 -14.83
C TRP A 66 1.76 -0.63 -14.20
N GLN A 67 2.92 -1.26 -13.99
CA GLN A 67 4.14 -0.61 -13.49
C GLN A 67 5.09 -0.18 -14.60
N HIS A 68 4.68 -0.24 -15.87
CA HIS A 68 5.49 0.11 -17.04
C HIS A 68 6.78 -0.71 -17.21
N ALA A 69 6.89 -1.88 -16.56
CA ALA A 69 8.04 -2.77 -16.69
C ALA A 69 7.96 -3.68 -17.94
N ASP A 70 6.79 -3.73 -18.57
CA ASP A 70 6.61 -4.35 -19.88
C ASP A 70 7.18 -3.47 -21.00
N GLY A 71 7.85 -4.09 -21.99
CA GLY A 71 8.60 -3.38 -23.01
C GLY A 71 7.77 -2.45 -23.90
N GLU A 72 6.53 -2.84 -24.18
CA GLU A 72 5.58 -2.06 -25.00
C GLU A 72 5.03 -0.86 -24.23
N HIS A 73 4.93 -0.98 -22.90
CA HIS A 73 4.28 0.00 -22.03
C HIS A 73 5.26 0.94 -21.31
N ARG A 74 6.55 0.91 -21.68
CA ARG A 74 7.55 1.82 -21.13
C ARG A 74 7.24 3.27 -21.50
N LEU A 75 7.44 4.16 -20.54
CA LEU A 75 7.27 5.60 -20.71
C LEU A 75 8.51 6.23 -21.34
N GLU A 76 8.44 7.52 -21.64
CA GLU A 76 9.53 8.27 -22.29
C GLU A 76 9.76 9.64 -21.62
N GLY A 77 11.01 10.10 -21.62
CA GLY A 77 11.39 11.42 -21.16
C GLY A 77 11.25 11.68 -19.65
N PRO A 78 11.46 12.94 -19.21
CA PRO A 78 11.43 13.31 -17.79
C PRO A 78 10.04 13.19 -17.15
N ARG A 79 8.97 13.46 -17.90
CA ARG A 79 7.60 13.22 -17.42
C ARG A 79 7.30 11.74 -17.20
N GLY A 80 7.87 10.86 -18.03
CA GLY A 80 7.81 9.42 -17.81
C GLY A 80 8.48 9.00 -16.50
N VAL A 81 9.61 9.61 -16.15
CA VAL A 81 10.29 9.37 -14.86
C VAL A 81 9.39 9.76 -13.68
N ALA A 82 8.78 10.95 -13.71
CA ALA A 82 7.86 11.40 -12.66
C ALA A 82 6.66 10.44 -12.50
N ALA A 83 6.08 9.97 -13.61
CA ALA A 83 4.98 9.00 -13.59
C ALA A 83 5.40 7.64 -13.01
N VAL A 84 6.61 7.15 -13.32
CA VAL A 84 7.15 5.93 -12.71
C VAL A 84 7.37 6.11 -11.21
N VAL A 85 7.90 7.27 -10.78
CA VAL A 85 8.08 7.59 -9.37
C VAL A 85 6.74 7.61 -8.64
N ALA A 86 5.71 8.26 -9.19
CA ALA A 86 4.38 8.24 -8.61
C ALA A 86 3.82 6.81 -8.52
N LYS A 87 4.05 5.98 -9.54
CA LYS A 87 3.61 4.58 -9.55
C LYS A 87 4.25 3.72 -8.47
N LEU A 88 5.52 4.00 -8.16
CA LEU A 88 6.33 3.26 -7.19
C LEU A 88 6.50 4.03 -5.87
N ALA A 89 5.65 5.04 -5.63
CA ALA A 89 5.74 5.86 -4.43
C ALA A 89 5.69 4.99 -3.17
N GLY A 90 6.63 5.24 -2.27
CA GLY A 90 6.76 4.48 -1.02
C GLY A 90 7.46 3.12 -1.12
N PHE A 91 7.85 2.67 -2.32
CA PHE A 91 8.61 1.44 -2.49
C PHE A 91 10.11 1.65 -2.19
N GLU A 92 10.67 0.81 -1.30
CA GLU A 92 12.08 0.89 -0.93
C GLU A 92 12.97 0.12 -1.89
N VAL A 93 13.88 0.82 -2.54
CA VAL A 93 14.88 0.25 -3.44
C VAL A 93 16.26 0.79 -3.06
N PRO A 94 17.34 -0.01 -3.13
CA PRO A 94 18.69 0.52 -2.96
C PRO A 94 18.92 1.71 -3.89
N ALA A 95 19.51 2.80 -3.36
CA ALA A 95 19.71 4.04 -4.12
C ALA A 95 20.33 3.81 -5.51
N ALA A 96 21.33 2.91 -5.60
CA ALA A 96 22.00 2.61 -6.87
C ALA A 96 21.12 1.81 -7.86
N ALA A 97 20.15 1.04 -7.38
CA ALA A 97 19.31 0.20 -8.23
C ALA A 97 18.20 1.00 -8.93
N TRP A 98 17.82 2.18 -8.42
CA TRP A 98 16.87 3.08 -9.07
C TRP A 98 17.30 3.42 -10.49
N GLU A 99 18.50 3.98 -10.66
CA GLU A 99 19.03 4.37 -11.98
C GLU A 99 19.65 3.21 -12.75
N ALA A 100 20.09 2.13 -12.09
CA ALA A 100 20.71 0.99 -12.76
C ALA A 100 19.70 -0.01 -13.34
N SER A 101 18.52 -0.15 -12.73
CA SER A 101 17.58 -1.22 -13.09
C SER A 101 16.11 -0.80 -13.08
N VAL A 102 15.66 0.01 -12.11
CA VAL A 102 14.23 0.28 -11.94
C VAL A 102 13.71 1.26 -12.99
N LEU A 103 14.39 2.40 -13.17
CA LEU A 103 14.04 3.42 -14.15
C LEU A 103 14.34 2.97 -15.59
N PRO A 104 15.51 2.37 -15.92
CA PRO A 104 15.77 1.88 -17.27
C PRO A 104 14.79 0.80 -17.75
N ALA A 105 14.26 -0.03 -16.83
CA ALA A 105 13.25 -1.02 -17.19
C ALA A 105 11.89 -0.40 -17.54
N ARG A 106 11.63 0.85 -17.15
CA ARG A 106 10.32 1.51 -17.23
C ARG A 106 10.27 2.74 -18.12
N VAL A 107 11.43 3.33 -18.40
CA VAL A 107 11.56 4.51 -19.25
C VAL A 107 12.52 4.19 -20.39
N ARG A 108 12.07 4.34 -21.63
CA ARG A 108 12.88 4.08 -22.83
C ARG A 108 14.02 5.10 -22.90
N ALA A 109 15.20 4.60 -23.28
CA ALA A 109 16.41 5.39 -23.40
C ALA A 109 16.66 6.31 -22.19
N TYR A 110 16.39 5.78 -20.98
CA TYR A 110 16.51 6.51 -19.72
C TYR A 110 17.87 7.22 -19.62
N LYS A 111 17.82 8.51 -19.28
CA LYS A 111 18.99 9.33 -18.99
C LYS A 111 18.93 9.84 -17.56
N ARG A 112 20.08 9.90 -16.88
CA ARG A 112 20.17 10.27 -15.46
C ARG A 112 19.69 11.69 -15.20
N GLU A 113 19.93 12.59 -16.15
CA GLU A 113 19.57 14.00 -16.05
C GLU A 113 18.05 14.19 -15.92
N TRP A 114 17.24 13.23 -16.36
CA TRP A 114 15.79 13.28 -16.20
C TRP A 114 15.35 13.10 -14.75
N LEU A 115 16.03 12.24 -13.99
CA LEU A 115 15.76 12.10 -12.55
C LEU A 115 16.22 13.35 -11.80
N ASP A 116 17.39 13.88 -12.15
CA ASP A 116 17.90 15.13 -11.59
C ASP A 116 16.93 16.28 -11.88
N GLN A 117 16.42 16.38 -13.11
CA GLN A 117 15.47 17.41 -13.52
C GLN A 117 14.18 17.39 -12.68
N VAL A 118 13.55 16.23 -12.49
CA VAL A 118 12.29 16.13 -11.71
C VAL A 118 12.51 16.28 -10.20
N THR A 119 13.73 16.01 -9.72
CA THR A 119 14.09 16.22 -8.31
C THR A 119 14.41 17.69 -8.04
N LEU A 120 15.15 18.34 -8.95
CA LEU A 120 15.52 19.76 -8.84
C LEU A 120 14.33 20.69 -9.12
N SER A 121 13.37 20.28 -9.93
CA SER A 121 12.10 21.00 -10.07
C SER A 121 11.25 20.95 -8.79
N GLY A 122 11.57 20.05 -7.86
CA GLY A 122 10.84 19.82 -6.62
C GLY A 122 9.56 19.01 -6.80
N GLU A 123 9.31 18.42 -7.97
CA GLU A 123 8.17 17.53 -8.24
C GLU A 123 8.33 16.19 -7.50
N VAL A 124 9.57 15.69 -7.43
CA VAL A 124 9.91 14.46 -6.73
C VAL A 124 10.74 14.74 -5.48
N MET A 125 10.41 14.04 -4.40
CA MET A 125 11.19 13.98 -3.16
C MET A 125 11.69 12.55 -2.94
N TRP A 126 12.76 12.42 -2.15
CA TRP A 126 13.26 11.14 -1.71
C TRP A 126 13.43 11.11 -0.20
N GLY A 127 13.36 9.92 0.38
CA GLY A 127 13.49 9.74 1.82
C GLY A 127 13.53 8.29 2.23
N ARG A 128 13.59 8.08 3.55
CA ARG A 128 13.57 6.75 4.17
C ARG A 128 12.29 6.66 4.97
N LEU A 129 11.34 5.86 4.48
CA LEU A 129 10.00 5.78 5.08
C LEU A 129 9.89 4.64 6.09
N TRP A 130 10.47 3.47 5.81
CA TRP A 130 10.20 2.27 6.63
C TRP A 130 11.29 1.97 7.65
N GLY A 131 12.08 2.98 7.99
CA GLY A 131 13.24 2.86 8.86
C GLY A 131 14.36 2.10 8.18
N ALA A 132 15.59 2.58 8.32
CA ALA A 132 16.73 1.78 7.91
C ALA A 132 17.91 1.96 8.87
N GLY A 133 18.55 0.85 9.19
CA GLY A 133 19.82 0.84 9.91
C GLY A 133 20.90 1.59 9.14
N ALA A 134 22.00 1.92 9.82
CA ALA A 134 23.16 2.50 9.19
C ALA A 134 23.73 1.52 8.14
N ALA A 135 23.43 1.75 6.87
CA ALA A 135 23.96 1.01 5.74
C ALA A 135 24.80 1.94 4.86
N PRO A 136 25.83 1.45 4.17
CA PRO A 136 26.54 2.22 3.15
C PRO A 136 25.56 2.71 2.08
N ILE A 137 25.70 3.97 1.63
CA ILE A 137 24.77 4.70 0.75
C ILE A 137 24.25 3.86 -0.43
N ARG A 138 25.11 3.08 -1.10
CA ARG A 138 24.70 2.26 -2.26
C ARG A 138 23.71 1.15 -1.93
N ARG A 139 23.74 0.62 -0.72
CA ARG A 139 22.82 -0.41 -0.22
C ARG A 139 21.68 0.20 0.59
N THR A 140 21.70 1.51 0.82
CA THR A 140 20.66 2.19 1.58
C THR A 140 19.37 2.16 0.78
N PRO A 141 18.31 1.53 1.31
CA PRO A 141 17.00 1.62 0.70
C PRO A 141 16.49 3.05 0.81
N VAL A 142 16.03 3.59 -0.32
CA VAL A 142 15.41 4.91 -0.42
C VAL A 142 14.11 4.78 -1.20
N CYS A 143 13.12 5.55 -0.78
CA CYS A 143 11.88 5.74 -1.52
C CYS A 143 12.00 7.03 -2.33
N LEU A 144 11.48 6.99 -3.56
CA LEU A 144 11.13 8.18 -4.33
C LEU A 144 9.61 8.34 -4.28
N PHE A 145 9.11 9.57 -4.18
CA PHE A 145 7.67 9.85 -4.15
C PHE A 145 7.38 11.30 -4.59
N PRO A 146 6.17 11.59 -5.11
CA PRO A 146 5.76 12.96 -5.42
C PRO A 146 5.80 13.85 -4.17
N ARG A 147 6.23 15.09 -4.34
CA ARG A 147 6.35 16.03 -3.21
C ARG A 147 5.01 16.34 -2.56
N GLU A 148 3.93 16.44 -3.33
CA GLU A 148 2.58 16.64 -2.78
C GLU A 148 2.16 15.54 -1.79
N GLU A 149 2.68 14.33 -1.94
CA GLU A 149 2.36 13.17 -1.09
C GLU A 149 3.29 13.05 0.12
N ALA A 150 4.30 13.92 0.25
CA ALA A 150 5.34 13.79 1.27
C ALA A 150 4.77 13.74 2.70
N ALA A 151 3.73 14.52 2.98
CA ALA A 151 3.06 14.53 4.29
C ALA A 151 2.35 13.19 4.56
N SER A 152 1.63 12.65 3.57
CA SER A 152 0.94 11.36 3.68
C SER A 152 1.93 10.22 3.91
N TRP A 153 3.03 10.20 3.15
CA TRP A 153 4.09 9.21 3.32
C TRP A 153 4.80 9.32 4.67
N SER A 154 5.05 10.55 5.14
CA SER A 154 5.65 10.78 6.47
C SER A 154 4.72 10.34 7.60
N ALA A 155 3.41 10.59 7.48
CA ALA A 155 2.42 10.12 8.45
C ALA A 155 2.35 8.60 8.50
N LEU A 156 2.35 7.92 7.35
CA LEU A 156 2.40 6.46 7.27
C LEU A 156 3.70 5.88 7.85
N ALA A 157 4.84 6.51 7.55
CA ALA A 157 6.13 6.13 8.12
C ALA A 157 6.13 6.25 9.66
N ALA A 158 5.52 7.31 10.21
CA ALA A 158 5.37 7.49 11.65
C ALA A 158 4.51 6.40 12.31
N LEU A 159 3.45 5.92 11.64
CA LEU A 159 2.65 4.79 12.11
C LEU A 159 3.42 3.47 12.09
N ALA A 160 4.35 3.31 11.14
CA ALA A 160 5.19 2.12 11.01
C ALA A 160 6.45 2.17 11.89
N ALA A 161 6.77 3.33 12.48
CA ALA A 161 7.93 3.47 13.33
C ALA A 161 7.83 2.46 14.50
N PRO A 162 8.92 1.74 14.81
CA PRO A 162 8.90 0.80 15.92
C PRO A 162 8.54 1.57 17.19
N ALA A 163 7.51 1.08 17.89
CA ALA A 163 7.17 1.61 19.21
C ALA A 163 8.44 1.59 20.08
N PRO A 164 8.66 2.61 20.93
CA PRO A 164 9.78 2.60 21.85
C PRO A 164 9.76 1.30 22.64
N ALA A 165 10.95 0.70 22.85
CA ALA A 165 11.05 -0.53 23.60
C ALA A 165 10.35 -0.33 24.96
N PRO A 166 9.42 -1.23 25.35
CA PRO A 166 8.74 -1.07 26.63
C PRO A 166 9.77 -1.14 27.75
N THR A 167 9.58 -0.30 28.75
CA THR A 167 10.47 -0.19 29.92
C THR A 167 9.71 -0.55 31.20
N GLY A 168 10.45 -0.90 32.26
CA GLY A 168 9.88 -1.28 33.55
C GLY A 168 8.85 -2.43 33.45
N ALA A 169 7.73 -2.29 34.16
CA ALA A 169 6.68 -3.30 34.21
C ALA A 169 6.12 -3.70 32.83
N ALA A 170 6.08 -2.77 31.86
CA ALA A 170 5.63 -3.09 30.50
C ALA A 170 6.59 -4.06 29.79
N ALA A 171 7.90 -3.94 30.04
CA ALA A 171 8.91 -4.86 29.50
C ALA A 171 8.73 -6.27 30.07
N GLU A 172 8.45 -6.36 31.37
CA GLU A 172 8.23 -7.62 32.07
C GLU A 172 6.97 -8.34 31.56
N VAL A 173 5.87 -7.60 31.39
CA VAL A 173 4.62 -8.12 30.81
C VAL A 173 4.84 -8.58 29.37
N GLN A 174 5.54 -7.80 28.54
CA GLN A 174 5.85 -8.19 27.16
C GLN A 174 6.70 -9.49 27.14
N ALA A 175 7.72 -9.59 28.00
CA ALA A 175 8.54 -10.78 28.12
C ALA A 175 7.73 -12.01 28.61
N ALA A 176 6.79 -11.82 29.55
CA ALA A 176 5.89 -12.87 30.01
C ALA A 176 4.94 -13.35 28.89
N LEU A 177 4.39 -12.43 28.10
CA LEU A 177 3.53 -12.74 26.95
C LEU A 177 4.29 -13.51 25.86
N LEU A 178 5.51 -13.08 25.51
CA LEU A 178 6.36 -13.78 24.53
C LEU A 178 6.74 -15.20 24.98
N ARG A 179 7.02 -15.38 26.28
CA ARG A 179 7.25 -16.70 26.89
C ARG A 179 6.01 -17.60 26.81
N ARG A 180 4.81 -17.07 27.09
CA ARG A 180 3.54 -17.81 26.94
C ARG A 180 3.24 -18.18 25.49
N ARG A 181 3.51 -17.27 24.54
CA ARG A 181 3.27 -17.48 23.11
C ARG A 181 4.14 -18.60 22.54
N SER A 182 5.39 -18.71 23.02
CA SER A 182 6.33 -19.77 22.63
C SER A 182 5.91 -21.16 23.15
N ARG A 183 5.23 -21.24 24.30
CA ARG A 183 4.68 -22.52 24.83
C ARG A 183 3.42 -23.00 24.10
N LYS A 184 2.66 -22.10 23.47
CA LYS A 184 1.41 -22.44 22.76
C LYS A 184 1.60 -22.72 21.27
N GLY A 185 2.83 -22.85 20.78
CA GLY A 185 3.11 -23.21 19.39
C GLY A 185 2.68 -22.17 18.35
N TRP A 186 2.46 -20.92 18.74
CA TRP A 186 2.11 -19.86 17.79
C TRP A 186 3.34 -19.51 16.94
N PRO A 187 3.26 -19.47 15.60
CA PRO A 187 4.40 -19.14 14.76
C PRO A 187 4.94 -17.76 15.11
N ARG A 188 6.26 -17.64 15.28
CA ARG A 188 6.94 -16.35 15.45
C ARG A 188 6.72 -15.51 14.18
N SER A 189 5.70 -14.67 14.15
CA SER A 189 5.70 -13.53 13.24
C SER A 189 6.74 -12.55 13.78
N SER A 190 7.99 -12.68 13.34
CA SER A 190 9.02 -11.69 13.64
C SER A 190 8.53 -10.35 13.10
N PRO A 191 8.32 -9.33 13.94
CA PRO A 191 8.53 -7.99 13.44
C PRO A 191 10.01 -7.99 13.01
N ARG A 192 10.33 -7.59 11.79
CA ARG A 192 11.73 -7.32 11.45
C ARG A 192 12.25 -6.37 12.52
N ALA A 193 13.21 -6.85 13.33
CA ALA A 193 13.78 -6.06 14.40
C ALA A 193 14.58 -4.92 13.77
N ALA A 194 13.94 -3.78 13.59
CA ALA A 194 14.63 -2.52 13.37
C ALA A 194 15.42 -2.22 14.65
N ARG A 195 16.74 -2.43 14.61
CA ARG A 195 17.64 -1.94 15.67
C ARG A 195 17.50 -0.41 15.72
N PRO A 196 17.39 0.20 16.91
CA PRO A 196 17.27 1.65 17.02
C PRO A 196 18.61 2.26 16.61
N ALA A 197 18.65 2.84 15.41
CA ALA A 197 19.62 3.87 15.07
C ALA A 197 18.89 5.19 15.22
N THR A 198 19.39 6.04 16.12
CA THR A 198 18.95 7.42 16.34
C THR A 198 18.65 8.11 15.01
N ALA A 199 17.37 8.42 14.79
CA ALA A 199 16.88 9.03 13.57
C ALA A 199 17.17 10.54 13.59
N SER A 200 18.12 10.96 12.76
CA SER A 200 18.08 12.30 12.18
C SER A 200 17.36 12.17 10.84
N ALA A 201 16.23 12.86 10.71
CA ALA A 201 15.58 13.08 9.43
C ALA A 201 16.47 14.03 8.60
N ALA A 202 17.50 13.49 7.96
CA ALA A 202 18.31 14.24 7.02
C ALA A 202 17.63 14.19 5.65
N CYS A 203 16.90 15.26 5.32
CA CYS A 203 16.52 15.58 3.95
C CYS A 203 17.80 16.01 3.22
N GLY A 204 18.41 15.11 2.45
CA GLY A 204 19.68 15.35 1.78
C GLY A 204 19.48 15.95 0.38
N CYS A 205 20.05 17.13 0.14
CA CYS A 205 20.23 17.63 -1.22
C CYS A 205 21.32 16.79 -1.91
N TRP A 206 21.00 16.17 -3.04
CA TRP A 206 21.89 15.28 -3.79
C TRP A 206 23.02 16.13 -4.43
N SER A 207 24.14 16.31 -3.72
CA SER A 207 25.33 16.93 -4.31
C SER A 207 26.36 15.85 -4.66
N CYS A 208 26.40 15.51 -5.95
CA CYS A 208 27.45 14.69 -6.52
C CYS A 208 28.76 15.49 -6.58
N ARG A 209 29.74 15.02 -5.81
CA ARG A 209 31.15 15.44 -5.83
C ARG A 209 31.85 14.67 -6.96
N HIS A 210 32.13 15.32 -8.08
CA HIS A 210 33.17 14.86 -9.00
C HIS A 210 34.30 15.88 -9.03
N GLY A 211 35.43 15.49 -8.43
CA GLY A 211 36.69 16.21 -8.52
C GLY A 211 37.29 16.06 -9.91
N GLY A 212 37.55 17.18 -10.57
CA GLY A 212 38.45 17.27 -11.70
C GLY A 212 39.85 17.65 -11.19
N ALA A 213 40.75 16.68 -11.14
CA ALA A 213 42.18 16.93 -11.00
C ALA A 213 42.73 17.30 -12.39
N GLY A 214 42.75 18.59 -12.71
CA GLY A 214 43.50 19.15 -13.84
C GLY A 214 44.77 19.82 -13.33
N ARG A 215 45.90 19.10 -13.38
CA ARG A 215 47.23 19.68 -13.15
C ARG A 215 47.65 20.48 -14.38
N ARG A 216 48.21 21.66 -14.10
CA ARG A 216 48.84 22.59 -15.03
C ARG A 216 50.06 21.95 -15.69
N ALA A 217 50.25 22.25 -16.97
CA ALA A 217 51.53 22.66 -17.54
C ALA A 217 51.24 23.91 -18.38
#